data_AF-A0A182ETW6-F1
#
_entry.id   AF-A0A182ETW6-F1
#
_cell.length_a   1.000
_cell.length_b   1.000
_cell.length_c   1.000
_cell.angle_alpha   90.00
_cell.angle_beta   90.00
_cell.angle_gamma   90.00
#
_symmetry.space_group_name_H-M   'P 1'
#
loop_
_entity.id
_entity.type
_entity.pdbx_description
1 polymer ?
#
loop_
_entity_poly.entity_id
_entity_poly.type
_entity_poly.pdbx_seq_one_letter_code
_entity_poly.pdbx_strand_id
1 'polypeptide(L)' 'MFLQIDPCPLLSASDIHFCAAQGHDHRQCCIMNGVTATLAGQKCLIFCDQ' A
#
# COMPACT_ATOMS: atom_id res chain seq x y z
N MET A 1 -18.16 16.59 8.46
CA MET A 1 -17.89 15.13 8.42
C MET A 1 -16.53 14.95 7.77
N PHE A 2 -15.48 14.59 8.53
CA PHE A 2 -14.19 14.18 7.97
C PHE A 2 -14.39 12.75 7.45
N LEU A 3 -14.55 12.60 6.14
CA LEU A 3 -14.51 11.29 5.49
C LEU A 3 -13.05 10.82 5.51
N GLN A 4 -12.57 10.36 6.67
CA GLN A 4 -11.30 9.66 6.79
C GLN A 4 -11.44 8.33 6.06
N ILE A 5 -11.20 8.38 4.74
CA ILE A 5 -10.22 7.54 4.05
C ILE A 5 -9.75 6.42 4.98
N ASP A 6 -10.21 5.18 4.77
CA ASP A 6 -9.65 4.00 5.44
C ASP A 6 -8.12 4.10 5.33
N PRO A 7 -7.41 4.54 6.39
CA PRO A 7 -6.01 4.83 6.25
C PRO A 7 -5.34 3.48 6.04
N CYS A 8 -4.48 3.41 5.03
CA CYS A 8 -3.66 2.23 4.85
C CYS A 8 -2.94 1.98 6.19
N PRO A 9 -3.12 0.81 6.83
CA PRO A 9 -2.59 0.59 8.17
C PRO A 9 -1.09 0.84 8.19
N LEU A 10 -0.56 1.34 9.30
CA LEU A 10 0.88 1.66 9.43
C LEU A 10 1.78 0.47 9.06
N LEU A 11 1.32 -0.76 9.29
CA LEU A 11 2.01 -1.97 8.83
C LEU A 11 2.22 -1.98 7.31
N SER A 12 1.19 -1.65 6.53
CA SER A 12 1.30 -1.60 5.07
C SER A 12 2.13 -0.42 4.56
N ALA A 13 2.26 0.66 5.35
CA ALA A 13 3.18 1.74 4.99
C ALA A 13 4.64 1.25 4.97
N SER A 14 5.03 0.40 5.92
CA SER A 14 6.36 -0.22 5.92
C SER A 14 6.60 -1.09 4.69
N ASP A 15 5.62 -1.89 4.29
CA ASP A 15 5.70 -2.73 3.08
C ASP A 15 5.76 -1.87 1.80
N ILE A 16 4.96 -0.81 1.71
CA ILE A 16 4.98 0.14 0.60
C ILE A 16 6.37 0.76 0.46
N HIS A 17 6.96 1.25 1.56
CA HIS A 17 8.30 1.84 1.54
C HIS A 17 9.40 0.82 1.20
N PHE A 18 9.29 -0.40 1.73
CA PHE A 18 10.19 -1.51 1.41
C PHE A 18 10.14 -1.87 -0.08
N CYS A 19 8.94 -1.91 -0.64
CA CYS A 19 8.69 -2.19 -2.04
C CYS A 19 9.15 -1.03 -2.94
N ALA A 20 8.90 0.23 -2.55
CA ALA A 20 9.35 1.41 -3.28
C ALA A 20 10.88 1.52 -3.35
N ALA A 21 11.60 1.02 -2.33
CA ALA A 21 13.07 0.97 -2.35
C ALA A 21 13.65 0.02 -3.40
N GLN A 22 12.85 -0.90 -3.96
CA GLN A 22 13.29 -1.89 -4.96
C GLN A 22 13.14 -1.39 -6.41
N GLY A 23 12.33 -0.36 -6.65
CA GLY A 23 12.27 0.39 -7.91
C GLY A 23 11.11 0.07 -8.88
N HIS A 24 10.91 1.05 -9.77
CA HIS A 24 10.08 1.23 -10.98
C HIS A 24 8.64 0.64 -11.09
N ASP A 25 8.30 -0.50 -10.49
CA ASP A 25 6.93 -1.01 -10.42
C ASP A 25 6.79 -2.03 -9.29
N HIS A 26 6.43 -1.53 -8.11
CA HIS A 26 6.35 -2.36 -6.93
C HIS A 26 4.93 -2.77 -6.55
N ARG A 27 3.98 -2.70 -7.51
CA ARG A 27 2.60 -3.17 -7.33
C ARG A 27 2.56 -4.66 -7.03
N GLN A 28 3.36 -5.46 -7.73
CA GLN A 28 3.48 -6.90 -7.44
C GLN A 28 4.06 -7.15 -6.05
N CYS A 29 5.08 -6.37 -5.65
CA CYS A 29 5.65 -6.44 -4.30
C CYS A 29 4.60 -6.10 -3.24
N CYS A 30 3.79 -5.05 -3.43
CA CYS A 30 2.71 -4.69 -2.52
C CYS A 30 1.63 -5.77 -2.41
N ILE A 31 1.25 -6.41 -3.52
CA ILE A 31 0.27 -7.51 -3.51
C ILE A 31 0.83 -8.70 -2.74
N MET A 32 2.09 -9.07 -2.98
CA MET A 32 2.74 -10.18 -2.29
C MET A 32 2.89 -9.94 -0.78
N ASN A 33 3.16 -8.70 -0.36
CA ASN A 33 3.27 -8.35 1.06
C ASN A 33 1.91 -8.09 1.72
N GLY A 34 0.79 -8.24 1.01
CA GLY A 34 -0.54 -8.12 1.60
C GLY A 34 -1.02 -6.68 1.83
N VAL A 35 -0.39 -5.69 1.18
CA VAL A 35 -0.83 -4.27 1.21
C VAL A 35 -2.29 -4.13 0.77
N THR A 36 -2.74 -5.00 -0.14
CA THR A 36 -4.11 -5.07 -0.66
C THR A 36 -5.07 -5.90 0.20
N ALA A 37 -4.57 -6.68 1.15
CA ALA A 37 -5.38 -7.55 2.01
C ALA A 37 -5.90 -6.82 3.27
N THR A 38 -5.68 -5.50 3.36
CA THR A 38 -6.11 -4.66 4.48
C THR A 38 -7.57 -4.20 4.33
N LEU A 39 -8.12 -3.60 5.37
CA LEU A 39 -9.46 -2.98 5.34
C LEU A 39 -9.61 -1.93 4.22
N ALA A 40 -8.50 -1.27 3.85
CA ALA A 40 -8.45 -0.29 2.77
C ALA A 40 -8.40 -0.95 1.37
N GLY A 41 -8.12 -2.26 1.30
CA GLY A 41 -8.13 -3.04 0.08
C GLY A 41 -7.17 -2.51 -0.98
N GLN A 42 -7.67 -2.37 -2.21
CA GLN A 42 -6.89 -1.83 -3.34
C GLN A 42 -6.60 -0.33 -3.24
N LYS A 43 -7.20 0.42 -2.30
CA LYS A 43 -6.92 1.86 -2.15
C LYS A 43 -5.45 2.11 -1.83
N CYS A 44 -4.81 1.19 -1.11
CA CYS A 44 -3.38 1.26 -0.79
C CYS A 44 -2.46 1.12 -2.00
N LEU A 45 -2.94 0.55 -3.13
CA LEU A 45 -2.13 0.41 -4.34
C LEU A 45 -1.78 1.75 -4.99
N ILE A 46 -2.48 2.84 -4.66
CA ILE A 46 -2.11 4.18 -5.15
C ILE A 46 -0.71 4.61 -4.69
N PHE A 47 -0.23 4.06 -3.57
CA PHE A 47 1.12 4.27 -3.07
C PHE A 47 2.14 3.28 -3.66
N CYS A 48 1.66 2.28 -4.41
CA CYS A 48 2.47 1.24 -5.01
C CYS A 48 2.79 1.44 -6.50
N ASP A 49 2.17 2.45 -7.10
CA ASP A 49 2.32 2.85 -8.51
C ASP A 49 3.24 4.08 -8.68
N GLN A 50 3.95 4.48 -7.61
CA GLN A 50 4.87 5.63 -7.55
C GLN A 50 6.33 5.20 -7.63
#